data_AF-A0A6G8Q5U2-F1
#
_entry.id   AF-A0A6G8Q5U2-F1
#
_cell.length_a   1.000
_cell.length_b   1.000
_cell.length_c   1.000
_cell.angle_alpha   90.00
_cell.angle_beta   90.00
_cell.angle_gamma   90.00
#
_symmetry.space_group_name_H-M   'P 1'
#
loop_
_entity.id
_entity.type
_entity.pdbx_description
1 polymer ?
#
loop_
_entity_poly.entity_id
_entity_poly.type
_entity_poly.pdbx_seq_one_letter_code
_entity_poly.pdbx_strand_id
1 'polypeptide(L)'
;MRGPRASLKMTDLDRDGGRELILRNDGLYAVLSPRQGGRLIYLFTRGPRGGALVVGNPTDDWNFQEEINRYMDRPANHPGALADVGFEHDRYQTSLVDVDSHAFVEMTNVQAGSRMRGARKTVLLSPDGPALLVCYRLPEGFGAIETEACLSPDYYRLLRWGRSGLSATSGGERRQGARNGDVAVWLALAHDEDTRWGEPASPEVGHGLNVRARANSEHFHLLLGCGEIDDEGCRALLREGMDVLHEVGEEAEHTGARRGRAVSRPVGPVRPSRREPAAPGGGGER
;
A
#
# COMPACT_ATOMS: atom_id res chain seq x y z
N MET A 1 10.89 -17.80 24.78
CA MET A 1 10.43 -17.59 23.38
C MET A 1 10.87 -16.19 22.96
N ARG A 2 11.06 -15.90 21.67
CA ARG A 2 11.10 -14.49 21.23
C ARG A 2 9.65 -13.98 21.26
N GLY A 3 9.44 -12.75 21.72
CA GLY A 3 8.12 -12.12 21.73
C GLY A 3 7.60 -11.84 20.31
N PRO A 4 6.35 -11.38 20.19
CA PRO A 4 5.81 -10.94 18.91
C PRO A 4 6.70 -9.86 18.31
N ARG A 5 6.86 -9.90 16.97
CA ARG A 5 7.72 -8.98 16.23
C ARG A 5 7.21 -8.83 14.80
N ALA A 6 6.97 -7.59 14.41
CA ALA A 6 6.82 -7.23 13.02
C ALA A 6 8.17 -7.36 12.30
N SER A 7 8.13 -7.72 11.02
CA SER A 7 9.34 -7.94 10.21
C SER A 7 9.21 -7.36 8.82
N LEU A 8 10.33 -6.89 8.31
CA LEU A 8 10.48 -6.20 7.04
C LEU A 8 11.32 -7.03 6.08
N LYS A 9 10.94 -7.10 4.80
CA LYS A 9 11.76 -7.73 3.75
C LYS A 9 11.57 -7.02 2.42
N MET A 10 12.65 -6.85 1.67
CA MET A 10 12.61 -6.46 0.26
C MET A 10 12.89 -7.69 -0.61
N THR A 11 12.02 -8.00 -1.57
CA THR A 11 12.16 -9.17 -2.45
C THR A 11 11.55 -8.90 -3.82
N ASP A 12 12.13 -9.48 -4.86
CA ASP A 12 11.47 -9.60 -6.16
C ASP A 12 10.43 -10.73 -6.01
N LEU A 13 9.13 -10.40 -6.05
CA LEU A 13 8.05 -11.33 -5.70
C LEU A 13 7.51 -12.09 -6.92
N ASP A 14 7.34 -11.40 -8.04
CA ASP A 14 6.84 -11.95 -9.32
C ASP A 14 7.96 -12.34 -10.30
N ARG A 15 9.21 -11.92 -10.03
CA ARG A 15 10.41 -12.13 -10.88
C ARG A 15 10.49 -11.21 -12.09
N ASP A 16 9.84 -10.04 -12.05
CA ASP A 16 9.96 -8.99 -13.08
C ASP A 16 11.27 -8.16 -12.99
N GLY A 17 12.06 -8.35 -11.92
CA GLY A 17 13.30 -7.61 -11.65
C GLY A 17 13.09 -6.32 -10.86
N GLY A 18 11.84 -5.97 -10.57
CA GLY A 18 11.41 -5.11 -9.48
C GLY A 18 11.69 -5.73 -8.12
N ARG A 19 11.30 -5.00 -7.08
CA ARG A 19 11.38 -5.47 -5.70
C ARG A 19 10.28 -4.83 -4.90
N GLU A 20 9.48 -5.69 -4.30
CA GLU A 20 8.35 -5.38 -3.48
C GLU A 20 8.82 -5.37 -2.03
N LEU A 21 8.27 -4.42 -1.29
CA LEU A 21 8.48 -4.31 0.13
C LEU A 21 7.39 -5.09 0.85
N ILE A 22 7.80 -5.93 1.80
CA ILE A 22 6.91 -6.77 2.59
C ILE A 22 7.05 -6.36 4.05
N LEU A 23 5.96 -5.88 4.65
CA LEU A 23 5.80 -5.75 6.10
C LEU A 23 4.88 -6.88 6.56
N ARG A 24 5.22 -7.57 7.65
CA ARG A 24 4.32 -8.56 8.25
C ARG A 24 4.44 -8.62 9.76
N ASN A 25 3.34 -8.94 10.42
CA ASN A 25 3.31 -9.41 11.81
C ASN A 25 2.48 -10.71 11.85
N ASP A 26 1.93 -11.08 13.01
CA ASP A 26 1.13 -12.31 13.12
C ASP A 26 -0.30 -12.17 12.53
N GLY A 27 -0.85 -10.95 12.49
CA GLY A 27 -2.21 -10.63 12.01
C GLY A 27 -2.29 -9.97 10.63
N LEU A 28 -1.21 -9.38 10.11
CA LEU A 28 -1.16 -8.64 8.84
C LEU A 28 0.02 -9.06 7.97
N TYR A 29 -0.19 -9.01 6.66
CA TYR A 29 0.85 -9.12 5.63
C TYR A 29 0.59 -8.07 4.55
N ALA A 30 1.50 -7.11 4.42
CA ALA A 30 1.38 -5.94 3.56
C ALA A 30 2.49 -5.96 2.49
N VAL A 31 2.12 -5.75 1.23
CA VAL A 31 3.05 -5.71 0.09
C VAL A 31 2.93 -4.36 -0.60
N LEU A 32 4.02 -3.59 -0.62
CA LEU A 32 4.11 -2.30 -1.29
C LEU A 32 5.03 -2.38 -2.50
N SER A 33 4.74 -1.59 -3.54
CA SER A 33 5.58 -1.48 -4.74
C SER A 33 6.25 -0.11 -4.83
N PRO A 34 7.53 0.04 -4.42
CA PRO A 34 8.26 1.30 -4.53
C PRO A 34 8.41 1.79 -5.98
N ARG A 35 8.36 0.90 -6.98
CA ARG A 35 8.45 1.28 -8.39
C ARG A 35 7.15 1.90 -8.95
N GLN A 36 6.04 1.78 -8.22
CA GLN A 36 4.69 2.04 -8.69
C GLN A 36 3.91 2.88 -7.65
N GLY A 37 4.29 4.15 -7.50
CA GLY A 37 3.67 5.11 -6.58
C GLY A 37 4.00 4.89 -5.10
N GLY A 38 4.88 3.93 -4.76
CA GLY A 38 5.11 3.54 -3.37
C GLY A 38 3.82 3.06 -2.69
N ARG A 39 2.91 2.48 -3.47
CA ARG A 39 1.55 2.12 -3.03
C ARG A 39 1.51 0.71 -2.45
N LEU A 40 0.50 0.44 -1.62
CA LEU A 40 0.17 -0.90 -1.11
C LEU A 40 -0.58 -1.68 -2.19
N ILE A 41 0.08 -2.64 -2.82
CA ILE A 41 -0.52 -3.47 -3.87
C ILE A 41 -1.33 -4.65 -3.30
N TYR A 42 -0.92 -5.18 -2.15
CA TYR A 42 -1.66 -6.22 -1.42
C TYR A 42 -1.68 -5.98 0.09
N LEU A 43 -2.85 -6.19 0.71
CA LEU A 43 -2.99 -6.34 2.15
C LEU A 43 -3.76 -7.62 2.45
N PHE A 44 -3.18 -8.49 3.25
CA PHE A 44 -3.83 -9.67 3.80
C PHE A 44 -4.00 -9.50 5.30
N THR A 45 -5.18 -9.85 5.80
CA THR A 45 -5.41 -10.10 7.22
C THR A 45 -5.33 -11.60 7.50
N ARG A 46 -4.85 -11.97 8.69
CA ARG A 46 -4.76 -13.35 9.18
C ARG A 46 -5.37 -13.43 10.57
N GLY A 47 -6.21 -14.43 10.80
CA GLY A 47 -6.79 -14.73 12.10
C GLY A 47 -6.98 -16.23 12.31
N PRO A 48 -7.65 -16.64 13.40
CA PRO A 48 -7.85 -18.05 13.74
C PRO A 48 -8.61 -18.87 12.69
N ARG A 49 -9.38 -18.20 11.82
CA ARG A 49 -10.19 -18.82 10.75
C ARG A 49 -9.47 -18.94 9.39
N GLY A 50 -8.23 -18.48 9.28
CA GLY A 50 -7.48 -18.41 8.02
C GLY A 50 -7.01 -16.98 7.72
N GLY A 51 -6.83 -16.66 6.45
CA GLY A 51 -6.49 -15.31 6.01
C GLY A 51 -7.30 -14.89 4.79
N ALA A 52 -7.48 -13.58 4.64
CA ALA A 52 -8.22 -12.96 3.55
C ALA A 52 -7.41 -11.81 2.94
N LEU A 53 -7.43 -11.70 1.62
CA LEU A 53 -7.01 -10.47 0.94
C LEU A 53 -8.10 -9.41 1.17
N VAL A 54 -7.68 -8.20 1.55
CA VAL A 54 -8.59 -7.07 1.85
C VAL A 54 -8.26 -5.80 1.07
N VAL A 55 -7.07 -5.74 0.46
CA VAL A 55 -6.69 -4.74 -0.54
C VAL A 55 -5.89 -5.47 -1.61
N GLY A 56 -6.23 -5.26 -2.88
CA GLY A 56 -5.48 -5.71 -4.06
C GLY A 56 -6.29 -6.61 -4.99
N ASN A 57 -5.75 -6.85 -6.19
CA ASN A 57 -6.32 -7.74 -7.20
C ASN A 57 -5.25 -8.71 -7.72
N PRO A 58 -5.21 -9.97 -7.27
CA PRO A 58 -4.25 -10.97 -7.74
C PRO A 58 -4.69 -11.64 -9.05
N THR A 59 -5.81 -11.23 -9.65
CA THR A 59 -6.40 -11.79 -10.88
C THR A 59 -6.43 -10.77 -12.03
N ASP A 60 -5.50 -9.81 -12.04
CA ASP A 60 -5.52 -8.66 -12.96
C ASP A 60 -5.11 -8.95 -14.42
N ASP A 61 -4.83 -10.21 -14.76
CA ASP A 61 -4.63 -10.66 -16.15
C ASP A 61 -5.83 -10.32 -17.06
N TRP A 62 -7.00 -10.04 -16.47
CA TRP A 62 -8.22 -9.65 -17.19
C TRP A 62 -8.16 -8.30 -17.91
N ASN A 63 -7.25 -7.40 -17.54
CA ASN A 63 -7.33 -6.00 -17.98
C ASN A 63 -6.58 -5.67 -19.29
N PHE A 64 -6.10 -6.70 -20.02
CA PHE A 64 -5.30 -6.59 -21.26
C PHE A 64 -4.02 -5.74 -21.14
N GLN A 65 -3.52 -5.52 -19.93
CA GLN A 65 -2.35 -4.68 -19.72
C GLN A 65 -1.05 -5.46 -19.83
N GLU A 66 -0.16 -4.99 -20.71
CA GLU A 66 1.15 -5.59 -20.97
C GLU A 66 2.17 -5.33 -19.85
N GLU A 67 1.87 -4.44 -18.90
CA GLU A 67 2.75 -4.06 -17.78
C GLU A 67 2.11 -4.36 -16.42
N ILE A 68 2.78 -5.20 -15.63
CA ILE A 68 2.39 -5.51 -14.24
C ILE A 68 2.29 -4.20 -13.43
N ASN A 69 1.29 -4.13 -12.54
CA ASN A 69 1.04 -2.97 -11.67
C ASN A 69 0.67 -1.66 -12.41
N ARG A 70 0.09 -1.70 -13.62
CA ARG A 70 -0.56 -0.52 -14.25
C ARG A 70 -2.10 -0.55 -14.27
N TYR A 71 -2.70 -1.49 -13.54
CA TYR A 71 -4.13 -1.81 -13.58
C TYR A 71 -5.10 -0.63 -13.40
N MET A 72 -4.61 0.51 -12.89
CA MET A 72 -5.35 1.77 -12.77
C MET A 72 -5.56 2.57 -14.06
N ASP A 73 -4.80 2.34 -15.12
CA ASP A 73 -4.76 3.32 -16.20
C ASP A 73 -6.05 3.32 -17.04
N ARG A 74 -6.37 2.22 -17.76
CA ARG A 74 -7.57 2.10 -18.60
C ARG A 74 -8.02 0.64 -18.80
N PRO A 75 -9.29 0.29 -18.48
CA PRO A 75 -10.13 0.95 -17.49
C PRO A 75 -9.46 0.86 -16.11
N ALA A 76 -9.75 1.80 -15.21
CA ALA A 76 -9.24 1.72 -13.85
C ALA A 76 -9.79 0.47 -13.15
N ASN A 77 -8.88 -0.41 -12.73
CA ASN A 77 -9.19 -1.62 -11.99
C ASN A 77 -8.32 -1.67 -10.72
N HIS A 78 -8.98 -1.66 -9.57
CA HIS A 78 -8.46 -1.91 -8.22
C HIS A 78 -7.07 -1.27 -7.87
N PRO A 79 -6.98 0.01 -7.43
CA PRO A 79 -5.70 0.69 -7.17
C PRO A 79 -4.74 0.03 -6.18
N GLY A 80 -5.24 -0.86 -5.33
CA GLY A 80 -4.60 -1.17 -4.06
C GLY A 80 -4.94 -0.06 -3.08
N ALA A 81 -4.01 0.33 -2.22
CA ALA A 81 -4.17 1.48 -1.33
C ALA A 81 -2.92 2.36 -1.27
N LEU A 82 -3.07 3.57 -0.73
CA LEU A 82 -2.01 4.59 -0.73
C LEU A 82 -1.59 4.98 -2.17
N ALA A 83 -2.56 4.94 -3.09
CA ALA A 83 -2.39 5.37 -4.46
C ALA A 83 -2.51 6.90 -4.51
N ASP A 84 -1.36 7.57 -4.68
CA ASP A 84 -1.26 9.03 -4.69
C ASP A 84 -1.79 9.55 -6.05
N VAL A 85 -2.90 10.29 -6.04
CA VAL A 85 -3.64 10.64 -7.26
C VAL A 85 -2.82 11.58 -8.16
N GLY A 86 -2.61 11.17 -9.41
CA GLY A 86 -1.73 11.82 -10.38
C GLY A 86 -0.23 11.48 -10.24
N PHE A 87 0.12 10.56 -9.33
CA PHE A 87 1.48 10.08 -9.03
C PHE A 87 1.55 8.56 -8.85
N GLU A 88 0.58 7.82 -9.38
CA GLU A 88 0.34 6.39 -9.18
C GLU A 88 1.51 5.50 -9.66
N HIS A 89 2.35 6.06 -10.53
CA HIS A 89 3.51 5.43 -11.19
C HIS A 89 4.85 6.04 -10.77
N ASP A 90 4.87 6.95 -9.79
CA ASP A 90 6.10 7.58 -9.33
C ASP A 90 7.03 6.56 -8.66
N ARG A 91 8.33 6.68 -8.93
CA ARG A 91 9.35 5.82 -8.31
C ARG A 91 9.78 6.35 -6.96
N TYR A 92 9.79 5.46 -5.98
CA TYR A 92 10.29 5.68 -4.63
C TYR A 92 11.56 4.86 -4.37
N GLN A 93 12.54 5.47 -3.72
CA GLN A 93 13.70 4.81 -3.13
C GLN A 93 13.39 4.49 -1.66
N THR A 94 13.73 3.28 -1.21
CA THR A 94 13.40 2.81 0.14
C THR A 94 14.61 2.79 1.07
N SER A 95 14.40 3.25 2.30
CA SER A 95 15.29 3.09 3.45
C SER A 95 14.62 2.17 4.46
N LEU A 96 15.22 1.00 4.69
CA LEU A 96 14.70 -0.02 5.60
C LEU A 96 15.27 0.20 7.00
N VAL A 97 14.41 0.26 8.03
CA VAL A 97 14.84 0.36 9.42
C VAL A 97 14.01 -0.64 10.25
N ASP A 98 14.67 -1.65 10.82
CA ASP A 98 14.09 -2.44 11.90
C ASP A 98 14.39 -1.71 13.22
N VAL A 99 13.37 -1.19 13.91
CA VAL A 99 13.52 -0.66 15.27
C VAL A 99 12.78 -1.58 16.24
N ASP A 100 13.53 -2.13 17.19
CA ASP A 100 13.07 -3.11 18.18
C ASP A 100 12.25 -4.28 17.61
N SER A 101 10.94 -4.23 17.85
CA SER A 101 9.92 -5.21 17.44
C SER A 101 9.02 -4.69 16.31
N HIS A 102 9.14 -3.42 15.92
CA HIS A 102 8.37 -2.78 14.87
C HIS A 102 9.02 -3.00 13.48
N ALA A 103 8.19 -3.02 12.44
CA ALA A 103 8.67 -2.95 11.06
C ALA A 103 8.40 -1.54 10.51
N PHE A 104 9.48 -0.83 10.18
CA PHE A 104 9.43 0.56 9.71
C PHE A 104 10.11 0.69 8.35
N VAL A 105 9.53 1.50 7.46
CA VAL A 105 10.16 1.90 6.21
C VAL A 105 9.96 3.39 5.98
N GLU A 106 11.00 4.07 5.48
CA GLU A 106 10.86 5.37 4.82
C GLU A 106 10.99 5.15 3.30
N MET A 107 10.02 5.62 2.53
CA MET A 107 10.07 5.63 1.07
C MET A 107 10.13 7.08 0.59
N THR A 108 11.21 7.48 -0.07
CA THR A 108 11.37 8.83 -0.63
C THR A 108 11.15 8.80 -2.14
N ASN A 109 10.27 9.67 -2.66
CA ASN A 109 10.00 9.80 -4.08
C ASN A 109 11.24 10.36 -4.81
N VAL A 110 11.70 9.65 -5.83
CA VAL A 110 12.87 9.98 -6.64
C VAL A 110 12.53 10.19 -8.13
N GLN A 111 11.25 10.23 -8.49
CA GLN A 111 10.82 10.35 -9.89
C GLN A 111 11.26 11.69 -10.49
N ALA A 112 12.09 11.63 -11.53
CA ALA A 112 12.55 12.82 -12.24
C ALA A 112 11.36 13.54 -12.90
N GLY A 113 11.29 14.85 -12.73
CA GLY A 113 10.22 15.71 -13.26
C GLY A 113 8.90 15.69 -12.48
N SER A 114 8.73 14.82 -11.47
CA SER A 114 7.53 14.83 -10.63
C SER A 114 7.57 15.98 -9.61
N ARG A 115 6.40 16.61 -9.37
CA ARG A 115 6.23 17.55 -8.24
C ARG A 115 6.22 16.84 -6.88
N MET A 116 6.00 15.52 -6.83
CA MET A 116 6.17 14.71 -5.62
C MET A 116 7.64 14.39 -5.32
N ARG A 117 8.61 14.74 -6.18
CA ARG A 117 10.01 14.40 -5.97
C ARG A 117 10.53 14.98 -4.64
N GLY A 118 11.03 14.10 -3.77
CA GLY A 118 11.44 14.44 -2.41
C GLY A 118 10.37 14.18 -1.34
N ALA A 119 9.11 13.95 -1.72
CA ALA A 119 8.06 13.50 -0.81
C ALA A 119 8.47 12.20 -0.12
N ARG A 120 8.10 12.03 1.15
CA ARG A 120 8.37 10.83 1.93
C ARG A 120 7.06 10.20 2.39
N LYS A 121 6.98 8.87 2.24
CA LYS A 121 5.91 8.01 2.73
C LYS A 121 6.54 7.02 3.70
N THR A 122 6.29 7.20 4.98
CA THR A 122 6.80 6.35 6.05
C THR A 122 5.69 5.40 6.48
N VAL A 123 5.98 4.10 6.56
CA VAL A 123 5.00 3.08 6.95
C VAL A 123 5.51 2.31 8.17
N LEU A 124 4.66 2.23 9.19
CA LEU A 124 4.89 1.52 10.44
C LEU A 124 3.90 0.36 10.57
N LEU A 125 4.40 -0.81 10.98
CA LEU A 125 3.60 -1.94 11.44
C LEU A 125 4.07 -2.36 12.83
N SER A 126 3.16 -2.29 13.80
CA SER A 126 3.40 -2.72 15.19
C SER A 126 3.40 -4.24 15.34
N PRO A 127 4.02 -4.82 16.39
CA PRO A 127 4.18 -6.27 16.55
C PRO A 127 2.87 -7.05 16.58
N ASP A 128 1.85 -6.47 17.20
CA ASP A 128 0.52 -7.08 17.38
C ASP A 128 -0.61 -6.22 16.80
N GLY A 129 -0.26 -5.14 16.08
CA GLY A 129 -1.20 -4.15 15.57
C GLY A 129 -2.06 -4.67 14.40
N PRO A 130 -3.37 -4.35 14.37
CA PRO A 130 -4.28 -4.73 13.28
C PRO A 130 -4.26 -3.74 12.10
N ALA A 131 -3.30 -2.80 12.09
CA ALA A 131 -3.25 -1.70 11.13
C ALA A 131 -1.82 -1.30 10.72
N LEU A 132 -1.73 -0.65 9.56
CA LEU A 132 -0.56 0.09 9.08
C LEU A 132 -0.77 1.58 9.36
N LEU A 133 0.13 2.21 10.10
CA LEU A 133 0.19 3.67 10.17
C LEU A 133 1.09 4.18 9.03
N VAL A 134 0.63 5.22 8.34
CA VAL A 134 1.32 5.85 7.22
C VAL A 134 1.46 7.33 7.49
N CYS A 135 2.69 7.83 7.54
CA CYS A 135 3.03 9.24 7.61
C CYS A 135 3.45 9.74 6.22
N TYR A 136 2.86 10.83 5.77
CA TYR A 136 3.24 11.55 4.55
C TYR A 136 3.95 12.85 4.92
N ARG A 137 5.08 13.13 4.26
CA ARG A 137 5.79 14.43 4.28
C ARG A 137 6.01 14.88 2.84
N LEU A 138 5.23 15.85 2.38
CA LEU A 138 5.28 16.40 1.03
C LEU A 138 6.42 17.44 0.92
N PRO A 139 6.85 17.81 -0.31
CA PRO A 139 7.74 18.95 -0.52
C PRO A 139 7.07 20.26 -0.10
N GLU A 140 7.87 21.24 0.33
CA GLU A 140 7.41 22.59 0.65
C GLU A 140 6.67 23.23 -0.55
N GLY A 141 5.52 23.83 -0.30
CA GLY A 141 4.69 24.47 -1.32
C GLY A 141 3.91 23.51 -2.23
N PHE A 142 3.88 22.20 -1.95
CA PHE A 142 3.15 21.22 -2.76
C PHE A 142 1.63 21.51 -2.81
N GLY A 143 1.07 22.02 -1.70
CA GLY A 143 -0.37 22.20 -1.53
C GLY A 143 -1.08 20.90 -1.18
N ALA A 144 -2.25 20.66 -1.77
CA ALA A 144 -3.09 19.51 -1.44
C ALA A 144 -2.75 18.25 -2.24
N ILE A 145 -2.87 17.09 -1.60
CA ILE A 145 -2.77 15.77 -2.22
C ILE A 145 -4.03 14.95 -1.96
N GLU A 146 -4.34 14.04 -2.89
CA GLU A 146 -5.40 13.05 -2.74
C GLU A 146 -4.79 11.64 -2.81
N THR A 147 -5.27 10.74 -1.97
CA THR A 147 -4.82 9.34 -1.90
C THR A 147 -6.03 8.42 -1.91
N GLU A 148 -6.03 7.39 -2.76
CA GLU A 148 -7.11 6.40 -2.82
C GLU A 148 -6.74 5.06 -2.18
N ALA A 149 -7.76 4.38 -1.66
CA ALA A 149 -7.70 2.99 -1.23
C ALA A 149 -8.93 2.22 -1.72
N CYS A 150 -8.71 1.16 -2.48
CA CYS A 150 -9.72 0.22 -2.92
C CYS A 150 -9.80 -0.94 -1.92
N LEU A 151 -10.91 -0.95 -1.20
CA LEU A 151 -11.19 -1.85 -0.10
C LEU A 151 -11.97 -3.05 -0.63
N SER A 152 -11.35 -4.22 -0.59
CA SER A 152 -11.89 -5.47 -1.13
C SER A 152 -11.88 -6.59 -0.08
N PRO A 153 -12.64 -6.44 1.02
CA PRO A 153 -12.69 -7.42 2.11
C PRO A 153 -13.12 -8.80 1.58
N ASP A 154 -12.24 -9.78 1.78
CA ASP A 154 -12.33 -11.13 1.20
C ASP A 154 -12.52 -11.10 -0.32
N TYR A 155 -11.43 -10.74 -1.01
CA TYR A 155 -11.38 -10.73 -2.48
C TYR A 155 -11.82 -12.07 -3.11
N TYR A 156 -11.59 -13.21 -2.44
CA TYR A 156 -12.01 -14.52 -2.96
C TYR A 156 -13.54 -14.69 -2.95
N ARG A 157 -14.21 -14.26 -1.87
CA ARG A 157 -15.68 -14.19 -1.84
C ARG A 157 -16.21 -13.21 -2.89
N LEU A 158 -15.55 -12.06 -3.03
CA LEU A 158 -15.93 -11.01 -3.99
C LEU A 158 -15.82 -11.50 -5.45
N LEU A 159 -14.77 -12.25 -5.82
CA LEU A 159 -14.67 -12.92 -7.11
C LEU A 159 -15.82 -13.92 -7.35
N ARG A 160 -16.16 -14.70 -6.32
CA ARG A 160 -17.07 -15.84 -6.46
C ARG A 160 -18.55 -15.47 -6.43
N TRP A 161 -18.91 -14.42 -5.69
CA TRP A 161 -20.30 -14.03 -5.41
C TRP A 161 -20.60 -12.56 -5.76
N GLY A 162 -19.65 -11.88 -6.41
CA GLY A 162 -19.72 -10.46 -6.69
C GLY A 162 -19.83 -9.62 -5.42
N ARG A 163 -20.45 -8.45 -5.56
CA ARG A 163 -20.64 -7.46 -4.49
C ARG A 163 -21.80 -7.81 -3.53
N SER A 164 -22.44 -8.98 -3.67
CA SER A 164 -23.69 -9.34 -2.96
C SER A 164 -23.58 -9.36 -1.43
N GLY A 165 -22.38 -9.62 -0.88
CA GLY A 165 -22.09 -9.53 0.56
C GLY A 165 -21.29 -8.29 0.97
N LEU A 166 -20.99 -7.39 0.04
CA LEU A 166 -20.16 -6.21 0.28
C LEU A 166 -21.01 -5.07 0.83
N SER A 167 -20.53 -4.44 1.90
CA SER A 167 -21.18 -3.30 2.54
C SER A 167 -20.15 -2.23 2.87
N ALA A 168 -20.50 -0.97 2.67
CA ALA A 168 -19.72 0.16 3.19
C ALA A 168 -19.88 0.22 4.72
N THR A 169 -18.83 0.64 5.41
CA THR A 169 -18.84 0.90 6.85
C THR A 169 -18.28 2.30 7.13
N SER A 170 -18.74 2.93 8.21
CA SER A 170 -18.23 4.21 8.70
C SER A 170 -18.05 4.18 10.21
N GLY A 171 -17.08 4.95 10.70
CA GLY A 171 -16.83 5.19 12.11
C GLY A 171 -16.62 6.68 12.35
N GLY A 172 -17.63 7.32 12.93
CA GLY A 172 -17.71 8.77 13.04
C GLY A 172 -17.46 9.49 11.71
N GLU A 173 -16.83 10.65 11.78
CA GLU A 173 -16.45 11.45 10.60
C GLU A 173 -15.06 11.07 10.06
N ARG A 174 -14.25 10.33 10.82
CA ARG A 174 -12.81 10.12 10.55
C ARG A 174 -12.44 8.73 10.04
N ARG A 175 -13.39 7.79 9.91
CA ARG A 175 -13.14 6.44 9.37
C ARG A 175 -14.18 6.02 8.32
N GLN A 176 -13.69 5.52 7.19
CA GLN A 176 -14.48 4.86 6.14
C GLN A 176 -13.93 3.46 5.89
N GLY A 177 -14.79 2.51 5.53
CA GLY A 177 -14.39 1.12 5.35
C GLY A 177 -15.34 0.30 4.52
N ALA A 178 -15.02 -0.98 4.39
CA ALA A 178 -15.83 -1.99 3.74
C ALA A 178 -15.83 -3.29 4.55
N ARG A 179 -16.93 -4.04 4.46
CA ARG A 179 -17.14 -5.35 5.11
C ARG A 179 -17.74 -6.36 4.13
N ASN A 180 -17.27 -7.61 4.21
CA ASN A 180 -17.84 -8.78 3.56
C ASN A 180 -17.90 -9.94 4.57
N GLY A 181 -19.07 -10.17 5.17
CA GLY A 181 -19.20 -11.11 6.28
C GLY A 181 -18.45 -10.65 7.53
N ASP A 182 -17.58 -11.50 8.07
CA ASP A 182 -16.71 -11.23 9.22
C ASP A 182 -15.37 -10.56 8.85
N VAL A 183 -15.08 -10.37 7.57
CA VAL A 183 -13.90 -9.65 7.10
C VAL A 183 -14.23 -8.18 6.90
N ALA A 184 -13.49 -7.29 7.58
CA ALA A 184 -13.60 -5.85 7.46
C ALA A 184 -12.23 -5.21 7.23
N VAL A 185 -12.21 -4.09 6.51
CA VAL A 185 -11.03 -3.25 6.26
C VAL A 185 -11.46 -1.79 6.22
N TRP A 186 -10.64 -0.89 6.74
CA TRP A 186 -10.99 0.51 6.91
C TRP A 186 -9.77 1.41 6.83
N LEU A 187 -9.99 2.63 6.33
CA LEU A 187 -9.04 3.72 6.36
C LEU A 187 -9.54 4.77 7.36
N ALA A 188 -8.65 5.27 8.21
CA ALA A 188 -8.93 6.35 9.15
C ALA A 188 -7.96 7.52 8.97
N LEU A 189 -8.47 8.72 9.23
CA LEU A 189 -7.73 9.98 9.18
C LEU A 189 -7.31 10.38 10.60
N ALA A 190 -6.14 11.00 10.74
CA ALA A 190 -5.78 11.68 11.97
C ALA A 190 -6.82 12.76 12.34
N HIS A 191 -7.06 12.95 13.64
CA HIS A 191 -8.09 13.87 14.12
C HIS A 191 -7.69 15.35 14.03
N ASP A 192 -6.41 15.65 14.27
CA ASP A 192 -5.89 17.00 14.52
C ASP A 192 -5.14 17.59 13.31
N GLU A 193 -5.43 17.07 12.11
CA GLU A 193 -4.79 17.44 10.85
C GLU A 193 -5.83 17.92 9.80
N ASP A 194 -5.39 18.74 8.84
CA ASP A 194 -6.20 19.16 7.67
C ASP A 194 -6.24 18.05 6.61
N THR A 195 -6.83 16.93 7.01
CA THR A 195 -7.13 15.77 6.18
C THR A 195 -8.63 15.48 6.26
N ARG A 196 -9.28 15.25 5.12
CA ARG A 196 -10.73 15.00 5.02
C ARG A 196 -11.05 13.96 3.95
N TRP A 197 -12.26 13.40 3.99
CA TRP A 197 -12.76 12.57 2.89
C TRP A 197 -13.00 13.41 1.64
N GLY A 198 -12.65 12.86 0.49
CA GLY A 198 -12.99 13.37 -0.84
C GLY A 198 -13.81 12.36 -1.63
N GLU A 199 -14.32 12.77 -2.79
CA GLU A 199 -15.03 11.87 -3.70
C GLU A 199 -14.00 11.10 -4.57
N PRO A 200 -14.01 9.75 -4.53
CA PRO A 200 -13.15 8.94 -5.39
C PRO A 200 -13.59 9.04 -6.86
N ALA A 201 -12.65 8.89 -7.80
CA ALA A 201 -12.96 9.01 -9.23
C ALA A 201 -13.99 7.97 -9.73
N SER A 202 -14.04 6.81 -9.07
CA SER A 202 -15.18 5.90 -9.09
C SER A 202 -15.33 5.28 -7.70
N PRO A 203 -16.49 5.35 -7.04
CA PRO A 203 -16.69 4.77 -5.70
C PRO A 203 -16.73 3.24 -5.71
N GLU A 204 -17.08 2.65 -6.85
CA GLU A 204 -17.02 1.20 -7.08
C GLU A 204 -15.98 0.92 -8.17
N VAL A 205 -14.98 0.08 -7.88
CA VAL A 205 -13.95 -0.30 -8.86
C VAL A 205 -13.70 -1.80 -8.76
N GLY A 206 -13.84 -2.49 -9.89
CA GLY A 206 -13.83 -3.95 -9.94
C GLY A 206 -14.80 -4.52 -8.90
N HIS A 207 -14.27 -5.29 -7.94
CA HIS A 207 -15.07 -5.84 -6.85
C HIS A 207 -14.98 -5.07 -5.52
N GLY A 208 -14.20 -3.98 -5.43
CA GLY A 208 -13.96 -3.23 -4.20
C GLY A 208 -14.75 -1.92 -4.08
N LEU A 209 -14.66 -1.29 -2.91
CA LEU A 209 -15.13 0.08 -2.64
C LEU A 209 -13.93 1.02 -2.55
N ASN A 210 -13.91 2.09 -3.33
CA ASN A 210 -12.86 3.11 -3.21
C ASN A 210 -13.24 4.12 -2.12
N VAL A 211 -12.27 4.44 -1.27
CA VAL A 211 -12.29 5.61 -0.38
C VAL A 211 -11.16 6.55 -0.80
N ARG A 212 -11.38 7.87 -0.68
CA ARG A 212 -10.37 8.89 -1.00
C ARG A 212 -10.16 9.81 0.20
N ALA A 213 -8.92 9.87 0.68
CA ALA A 213 -8.49 10.90 1.61
C ALA A 213 -7.87 12.06 0.84
N ARG A 214 -8.15 13.30 1.27
CA ARG A 214 -7.54 14.53 0.78
C ARG A 214 -6.88 15.25 1.95
N ALA A 215 -5.58 15.47 1.87
CA ALA A 215 -4.84 16.32 2.80
C ALA A 215 -4.56 17.68 2.13
N ASN A 216 -4.72 18.78 2.88
CA ASN A 216 -4.29 20.12 2.47
C ASN A 216 -3.07 20.59 3.28
N SER A 217 -2.38 19.65 3.94
CA SER A 217 -1.16 19.83 4.75
C SER A 217 0.02 19.12 4.09
N GLU A 218 1.23 19.65 4.29
CA GLU A 218 2.49 19.01 3.89
C GLU A 218 2.86 17.82 4.78
N HIS A 219 2.28 17.72 5.98
CA HIS A 219 2.44 16.60 6.90
C HIS A 219 1.08 16.04 7.30
N PHE A 220 0.85 14.75 7.11
CA PHE A 220 -0.38 14.08 7.53
C PHE A 220 -0.21 12.57 7.74
N HIS A 221 -1.14 11.98 8.49
CA HIS A 221 -1.19 10.56 8.81
C HIS A 221 -2.50 9.88 8.38
N LEU A 222 -2.36 8.63 7.93
CA LEU A 222 -3.46 7.72 7.61
C LEU A 222 -3.25 6.39 8.33
N LEU A 223 -4.31 5.80 8.88
CA LEU A 223 -4.28 4.47 9.50
C LEU A 223 -5.15 3.51 8.67
N LEU A 224 -4.53 2.52 8.04
CA LEU A 224 -5.21 1.49 7.25
C LEU A 224 -5.26 0.18 8.05
N GLY A 225 -6.44 -0.20 8.53
CA GLY A 225 -6.62 -1.33 9.44
C GLY A 225 -7.62 -2.38 8.98
N CYS A 226 -7.58 -3.52 9.66
CA CYS A 226 -8.42 -4.69 9.41
C CYS A 226 -9.24 -5.05 10.65
N GLY A 227 -10.35 -5.74 10.44
CA GLY A 227 -11.23 -6.21 11.51
C GLY A 227 -12.09 -5.11 12.15
N GLU A 228 -12.73 -5.44 13.26
CA GLU A 228 -13.55 -4.52 14.03
C GLU A 228 -12.69 -3.52 14.81
N ILE A 229 -13.10 -2.26 14.81
CA ILE A 229 -12.60 -1.24 15.70
C ILE A 229 -13.71 -0.20 15.95
N ASP A 230 -13.74 0.37 17.14
CA ASP A 230 -14.49 1.58 17.43
C ASP A 230 -13.61 2.83 17.25
N ASP A 231 -14.20 4.01 17.42
CA ASP A 231 -13.49 5.26 17.17
C ASP A 231 -12.49 5.61 18.29
N GLU A 232 -12.60 4.99 19.47
CA GLU A 232 -11.66 5.19 20.59
C GLU A 232 -10.40 4.35 20.40
N GLY A 233 -10.54 3.06 20.09
CA GLY A 233 -9.43 2.19 19.71
C GLY A 233 -8.71 2.69 18.45
N CYS A 234 -9.45 3.24 17.48
CA CYS A 234 -8.85 3.86 16.29
C CYS A 234 -8.00 5.09 16.65
N ARG A 235 -8.48 5.95 17.56
CA ARG A 235 -7.70 7.08 18.11
C ARG A 235 -6.48 6.63 18.91
N ALA A 236 -6.60 5.55 19.68
CA ALA A 236 -5.49 4.99 20.45
C ALA A 236 -4.36 4.51 19.53
N LEU A 237 -4.68 3.69 18.51
CA LEU A 237 -3.71 3.21 17.53
C LEU A 237 -3.04 4.34 16.73
N LEU A 238 -3.79 5.39 16.38
CA LEU A 238 -3.22 6.59 15.74
C LEU A 238 -2.16 7.25 16.62
N ARG A 239 -2.48 7.51 17.90
CA ARG A 239 -1.55 8.15 18.85
C ARG A 239 -0.32 7.30 19.12
N GLU A 240 -0.52 6.03 19.50
CA GLU A 240 0.57 5.08 19.78
C GLU A 240 1.54 4.98 18.62
N GLY A 241 1.03 4.85 17.39
CA GLY A 241 1.88 4.78 16.20
C GLY A 241 2.55 6.12 15.87
N MET A 242 1.92 7.27 16.12
CA MET A 242 2.53 8.59 15.93
C MET A 242 3.69 8.82 16.91
N ASP A 243 3.51 8.44 18.17
CA ASP A 243 4.54 8.53 19.20
C ASP A 243 5.77 7.68 18.80
N VAL A 244 5.55 6.41 18.40
CA VAL A 244 6.61 5.54 17.87
C VAL A 244 7.26 6.10 16.59
N LEU A 245 6.49 6.69 15.67
CA LEU A 245 7.04 7.32 14.46
C LEU A 245 7.91 8.54 14.78
N HIS A 246 7.59 9.30 15.82
CA HIS A 246 8.40 10.43 16.29
C HIS A 246 9.69 9.94 16.95
N GLU A 247 9.61 8.99 17.88
CA GLU A 247 10.79 8.39 18.53
C GLU A 247 11.77 7.79 17.49
N VAL A 248 11.27 6.94 16.59
CA VAL A 248 12.07 6.35 15.49
C VAL A 248 12.65 7.44 14.56
N GLY A 249 11.89 8.50 14.33
CA GLY A 249 12.32 9.65 13.52
C GLY A 249 13.51 10.38 14.15
N GLU A 250 13.44 10.68 15.44
CA GLU A 250 14.51 11.35 16.19
C GLU A 250 15.76 10.47 16.31
N GLU A 251 15.61 9.18 16.58
CA GLU A 251 16.74 8.24 16.65
C GLU A 251 17.47 8.10 15.31
N ALA A 252 16.73 8.01 14.20
CA ALA A 252 17.30 7.88 12.86
C ALA A 252 18.09 9.13 12.41
N GLU A 253 17.74 10.30 12.95
CA GLU A 253 18.48 11.55 12.76
C GLU A 253 19.70 11.65 13.68
N HIS A 254 19.56 11.36 14.98
CA HIS A 254 20.66 11.46 15.96
C HIS A 254 21.79 10.46 15.74
N THR A 255 21.47 9.21 15.40
CA THR A 255 22.47 8.14 15.24
C THR A 255 23.28 8.24 13.94
N GLY A 256 22.92 9.16 13.03
CA GLY A 256 23.44 9.15 11.66
C GLY A 256 23.02 7.91 10.84
N ALA A 257 22.12 7.07 11.39
CA ALA A 257 21.63 5.84 10.76
C ALA A 257 20.75 6.09 9.52
N ARG A 258 20.54 7.35 9.11
CA ARG A 258 20.23 7.73 7.71
C ARG A 258 21.21 7.13 6.68
N ARG A 259 22.38 6.63 7.09
CA ARG A 259 23.12 5.57 6.36
C ARG A 259 22.48 4.20 6.52
N GLY A 260 21.16 4.10 6.32
CA GLY A 260 20.50 2.84 6.06
C GLY A 260 21.18 2.20 4.86
N ARG A 261 21.33 0.87 4.86
CA ARG A 261 22.03 0.16 3.79
C ARG A 261 21.21 0.27 2.50
N ALA A 262 21.40 1.36 1.75
CA ALA A 262 20.67 1.65 0.53
C ALA A 262 20.80 0.46 -0.41
N VAL A 263 19.70 -0.26 -0.63
CA VAL A 263 19.66 -1.39 -1.56
C VAL A 263 19.49 -0.86 -3.00
N SER A 264 20.23 0.20 -3.31
CA SER A 264 20.34 0.81 -4.63
C SER A 264 21.39 0.05 -5.44
N ARG A 265 21.03 -1.14 -5.94
CA ARG A 265 21.69 -1.63 -7.16
C ARG A 265 20.95 -1.01 -8.34
N PRO A 266 21.61 -0.16 -9.16
CA PRO A 266 20.97 0.33 -10.37
C PRO A 266 20.66 -0.86 -11.28
N VAL A 267 19.38 -1.02 -11.63
CA VAL A 267 18.95 -1.99 -12.64
C VAL A 267 19.43 -1.46 -13.98
N GLY A 268 20.44 -2.11 -14.55
CA GLY A 268 20.91 -1.81 -15.90
C GLY A 268 19.80 -2.04 -16.94
N PRO A 269 19.88 -1.40 -18.12
CA PRO A 269 18.83 -1.51 -19.12
C PRO A 269 18.55 -2.97 -19.48
N VAL A 270 17.27 -3.36 -19.37
CA VAL A 270 16.79 -4.67 -19.79
C VAL A 270 17.13 -4.83 -21.27
N ARG A 271 17.98 -5.81 -21.60
CA ARG A 271 18.18 -6.19 -23.01
C ARG A 271 16.85 -6.73 -23.53
N PRO A 272 16.31 -6.22 -24.65
CA PRO A 272 15.12 -6.81 -25.24
C PRO A 272 15.40 -8.29 -25.52
N SER A 273 14.47 -9.15 -25.13
CA SER A 273 14.61 -10.58 -25.40
C SER A 273 14.75 -10.79 -26.90
N ARG A 274 15.76 -11.56 -27.31
CA ARG A 274 15.81 -12.04 -28.69
C ARG A 274 14.62 -12.98 -28.85
N ARG A 275 13.60 -12.55 -29.58
CA ARG A 275 12.62 -13.48 -30.17
C ARG A 275 13.42 -14.45 -31.03
N GLU A 276 13.42 -15.72 -30.66
CA GLU A 276 13.85 -16.77 -31.58
C GLU A 276 12.87 -16.76 -32.77
N PRO A 277 13.37 -16.83 -34.02
CA PRO A 277 12.49 -16.93 -35.18
C PRO A 277 11.74 -18.26 -35.11
N ALA A 278 10.42 -18.21 -35.28
CA ALA A 278 9.60 -19.42 -35.34
C ALA A 278 10.10 -20.34 -36.46
N ALA A 279 10.22 -21.63 -36.17
CA ALA A 279 10.59 -22.63 -37.16
C ALA A 279 9.58 -22.62 -38.33
N PRO A 280 10.01 -22.74 -39.60
CA PRO A 280 9.10 -22.77 -40.72
C PRO A 280 8.22 -24.02 -40.62
N GLY A 281 6.89 -23.82 -40.65
CA GLY A 281 5.93 -24.92 -40.63
C GLY A 281 6.11 -25.81 -41.85
N GLY A 282 6.47 -27.08 -41.61
CA GLY A 282 6.56 -28.09 -42.67
C GLY A 282 5.17 -28.38 -43.22
N GLY A 283 4.95 -28.08 -44.51
CA GLY A 283 3.79 -28.56 -45.23
C GLY A 283 3.82 -30.09 -45.33
N GLY A 284 2.68 -30.72 -45.07
CA GLY A 284 2.49 -32.17 -45.20
C GLY A 284 1.14 -32.45 -45.82
N GLU A 285 1.10 -32.65 -47.13
CA GLU A 285 -0.07 -33.19 -47.82
C GLU A 285 -0.22 -34.68 -47.48
N ARG A 286 -1.43 -35.09 -47.06
CA ARG A 286 -2.17 -36.29 -47.52
C ARG A 286 -3.51 -36.41 -46.79
#